data_AF-A0A1H7M2K2-F1
#
_entry.id   AF-A0A1H7M2K2-F1
#
_cell.length_a   1.000
_cell.length_b   1.000
_cell.length_c   1.000
_cell.angle_alpha   90.00
_cell.angle_beta   90.00
_cell.angle_gamma   90.00
#
_symmetry.space_group_name_H-M   'P 1'
#
loop_
_entity.id
_entity.type
_entity.pdbx_description
1 polymer ?
#
loop_
_entity_poly.entity_id
_entity_poly.type
_entity_poly.pdbx_seq_one_letter_code
_entity_poly.pdbx_strand_id
1 'polypeptide(L)'
;MVEGLKAVKPWQQPIRYIRFLTSINLFMPFLDTAYTFAWIPGLVLAMFGIFWIIGPMTLLVLPLAMLQNYILFVYQRRVFKDLNLKIRINRFGFVVFVLFYQLVMSPISIIGYVQEIFAKERVWK
;
A
#
# COMPACT_ATOMS: atom_id res chain seq x y z
N MET A 1 -7.81 -4.90 6.79
CA MET A 1 -6.44 -5.23 7.27
C MET A 1 -6.40 -5.42 8.78
N VAL A 2 -6.93 -4.48 9.58
CA VAL A 2 -7.05 -4.64 11.05
C VAL A 2 -7.97 -5.81 11.43
N GLU A 3 -9.06 -6.02 10.71
CA GLU A 3 -9.92 -7.22 10.80
C GLU A 3 -9.14 -8.54 10.65
N GLY A 4 -8.17 -8.58 9.72
CA GLY A 4 -7.26 -9.71 9.53
C GLY A 4 -6.27 -9.89 10.68
N LEU A 5 -5.81 -8.80 11.30
CA LEU A 5 -4.98 -8.83 12.52
C LEU A 5 -5.78 -9.22 13.78
N LYS A 6 -7.08 -8.91 13.83
CA LYS A 6 -8.01 -9.37 14.89
C LYS A 6 -8.35 -10.85 14.75
N ALA A 7 -8.65 -11.30 13.52
CA ALA A 7 -8.93 -12.70 13.20
C ALA A 7 -7.68 -13.58 13.32
N VAL A 8 -6.53 -13.02 12.95
CA VAL A 8 -5.24 -13.71 12.93
C VAL A 8 -4.21 -12.87 13.70
N LYS A 9 -4.21 -13.01 15.02
CA LYS A 9 -3.26 -12.28 15.87
C LYS A 9 -1.83 -12.74 15.53
N PRO A 10 -0.87 -11.81 15.36
CA PRO A 10 0.53 -12.17 15.07
C PRO A 10 1.10 -13.17 16.08
N TRP A 11 0.64 -13.09 17.33
CA TRP A 11 1.10 -13.91 18.45
C TRP A 11 0.60 -15.37 18.43
N GLN A 12 -0.38 -15.70 17.60
CA GLN A 12 -1.00 -17.03 17.52
C GLN A 12 -0.49 -17.89 16.34
N GLN A 13 0.42 -17.34 15.53
CA GLN A 13 0.94 -18.04 14.34
C GLN A 13 1.99 -19.10 14.71
N PRO A 14 1.84 -20.37 14.26
CA PRO A 14 2.75 -21.46 14.62
C PRO A 14 4.12 -21.36 13.93
N ILE A 15 4.19 -20.67 12.78
CA ILE A 15 5.41 -20.56 11.97
C ILE A 15 6.07 -19.20 12.21
N ARG A 16 7.35 -19.22 12.60
CA ARG A 16 8.14 -18.01 12.93
C ARG A 16 8.18 -16.97 11.79
N TYR A 17 8.22 -17.42 10.55
CA TYR A 17 8.23 -16.55 9.37
C TYR A 17 6.89 -15.80 9.21
N ILE A 18 5.77 -16.50 9.34
CA ILE A 18 4.43 -15.90 9.23
C ILE A 18 4.20 -14.90 10.38
N ARG A 19 4.65 -15.24 11.58
CA ARG A 19 4.64 -14.32 12.73
C ARG A 19 5.36 -13.02 12.44
N PHE A 20 6.56 -13.08 11.86
CA PHE A 20 7.32 -11.88 11.48
C PHE A 20 6.59 -11.03 10.44
N LEU A 21 6.11 -11.64 9.35
CA LEU A 21 5.36 -10.93 8.31
C LEU A 21 4.06 -10.31 8.83
N THR A 22 3.36 -11.00 9.73
CA THR A 22 2.12 -10.50 10.33
C THR A 22 2.41 -9.33 11.28
N SER A 23 3.52 -9.36 12.01
CA SER A 23 3.96 -8.22 12.83
C SER A 23 4.30 -6.98 11.99
N ILE A 24 4.88 -7.14 10.80
CA ILE A 24 5.13 -6.01 9.87
C ILE A 24 3.82 -5.32 9.48
N ASN A 25 2.72 -6.06 9.33
CA ASN A 25 1.42 -5.47 9.00
C ASN A 25 0.91 -4.51 10.10
N LEU A 26 1.39 -4.63 11.34
CA LEU A 26 1.04 -3.69 12.41
C LEU A 26 1.60 -2.28 12.18
N PHE A 27 2.65 -2.15 11.37
CA PHE A 27 3.21 -0.86 10.97
C PHE A 27 2.45 -0.20 9.81
N MET A 28 1.60 -0.94 9.09
CA MET A 28 0.84 -0.41 7.94
C MET A 28 -0.02 0.81 8.31
N PRO A 29 -0.78 0.84 9.41
CA PRO A 29 -1.57 2.02 9.78
C PRO A 29 -0.73 3.28 10.02
N PHE A 30 0.46 3.11 10.60
CA PHE A 30 1.39 4.21 10.82
C PHE A 30 1.93 4.73 9.48
N LEU A 31 2.35 3.83 8.59
CA LEU A 31 2.83 4.17 7.24
C LEU A 31 1.74 4.85 6.40
N ASP A 32 0.50 4.34 6.44
CA ASP A 32 -0.63 4.94 5.73
C ASP A 32 -0.93 6.36 6.22
N THR A 33 -0.91 6.56 7.54
CA THR A 33 -1.10 7.89 8.15
C THR A 33 0.01 8.85 7.72
N ALA A 34 1.27 8.44 7.81
CA ALA A 34 2.40 9.25 7.38
C ALA A 34 2.32 9.56 5.87
N TYR A 35 1.93 8.59 5.05
CA TYR A 35 1.79 8.79 3.61
C TYR A 35 0.67 9.79 3.29
N THR A 36 -0.51 9.63 3.91
CA THR A 36 -1.65 10.50 3.64
C THR A 36 -1.45 11.92 4.17
N PHE A 37 -0.91 12.10 5.38
CA PHE A 37 -0.79 13.42 6.01
C PHE A 37 0.54 14.13 5.75
N ALA A 38 1.63 13.41 5.53
CA ALA A 38 2.92 14.03 5.22
C ALA A 38 3.25 13.95 3.72
N TRP A 39 3.10 12.77 3.10
CA TRP A 39 3.55 12.55 1.72
C TRP A 39 2.65 13.22 0.67
N ILE A 40 1.32 13.08 0.77
CA ILE A 40 0.40 13.72 -0.19
C ILE A 40 0.49 15.25 -0.14
N PRO A 41 0.38 15.92 1.03
CA PRO A 41 0.41 17.38 1.08
C PRO A 41 1.80 17.93 0.72
N GLY A 42 2.87 17.22 1.10
CA GLY A 42 4.20 17.66 0.71
C GLY A 42 4.49 17.47 -0.78
N LEU A 43 3.86 16.52 -1.48
CA LEU A 43 3.98 16.40 -2.93
C LEU A 43 3.28 17.59 -3.60
N VAL A 44 2.12 18.00 -3.09
CA VAL A 44 1.43 19.22 -3.52
C VAL A 44 2.31 20.45 -3.28
N LEU A 45 2.91 20.60 -2.09
CA LEU A 45 3.81 21.70 -1.77
C LEU A 45 5.08 21.73 -2.64
N ALA A 46 5.63 20.56 -2.97
CA ALA A 46 6.76 20.45 -3.89
C ALA A 46 6.40 20.92 -5.30
N MET A 47 5.16 20.71 -5.76
CA MET A 47 4.69 21.29 -7.03
C MET A 47 4.64 22.83 -7.01
N PHE A 48 4.44 23.44 -5.83
CA PHE A 48 4.49 24.89 -5.63
C PHE A 48 5.92 25.42 -5.33
N GLY A 49 6.94 24.56 -5.40
CA GLY A 49 8.35 24.94 -5.16
C GLY A 49 8.74 25.07 -3.69
N ILE A 50 7.88 24.65 -2.75
CA ILE A 50 8.15 24.71 -1.30
C ILE A 50 8.59 23.33 -0.81
N PHE A 51 9.90 23.10 -0.76
CA PHE A 51 10.50 21.80 -0.35
C PHE A 51 10.66 21.62 1.16
N TRP A 52 9.88 22.34 1.99
CA TRP A 52 10.04 22.33 3.46
C TRP A 52 9.77 20.97 4.11
N ILE A 53 8.86 20.16 3.52
CA ILE A 53 8.40 18.90 4.11
C ILE A 53 8.82 17.69 3.25
N ILE A 54 8.89 17.87 1.93
CA ILE A 54 9.18 16.82 0.95
C ILE A 54 10.31 17.32 0.06
N GLY A 55 11.51 16.79 0.31
CA GLY A 55 12.69 17.03 -0.51
C GLY A 55 12.91 15.94 -1.57
N PRO A 56 13.99 16.05 -2.36
CA PRO A 56 14.34 15.09 -3.42
C PRO A 56 14.38 13.63 -2.94
N MET A 57 14.74 13.40 -1.68
CA MET A 57 14.80 12.05 -1.09
C MET A 57 13.44 11.35 -1.04
N THR A 58 12.35 12.09 -0.84
CA THR A 58 10.99 11.52 -0.82
C THR A 58 10.45 11.24 -2.21
N LEU A 59 10.99 11.90 -3.24
CA LEU A 59 10.68 11.62 -4.63
C LEU A 59 11.22 10.23 -5.05
N LEU A 60 12.28 9.74 -4.40
CA LEU A 60 12.83 8.38 -4.61
C LEU A 60 11.86 7.26 -4.22
N VAL A 61 10.81 7.56 -3.47
CA VAL A 61 9.73 6.58 -3.18
C VAL A 61 9.03 6.16 -4.47
N LEU A 62 8.86 7.06 -5.44
CA LEU A 62 8.21 6.76 -6.72
C LEU A 62 8.99 5.73 -7.58
N PRO A 63 10.29 5.93 -7.91
CA PRO A 63 11.04 4.93 -8.66
C PRO A 63 11.21 3.62 -7.88
N LEU A 64 11.31 3.68 -6.55
CA LEU A 64 11.33 2.47 -5.72
C LEU A 64 10.01 1.69 -5.81
N ALA A 65 8.87 2.38 -5.77
CA ALA A 65 7.55 1.77 -5.93
C ALA A 65 7.37 1.18 -7.34
N MET A 66 7.86 1.84 -8.38
CA MET A 66 7.88 1.30 -9.74
C MET A 66 8.70 0.01 -9.81
N LEU A 67 9.89 -0.01 -9.21
CA LEU A 67 10.76 -1.19 -9.17
C LEU A 67 10.08 -2.35 -8.43
N GLN A 68 9.49 -2.09 -7.26
CA GLN A 68 8.76 -3.09 -6.49
C GLN A 68 7.60 -3.69 -7.29
N ASN A 69 6.75 -2.85 -7.90
CA ASN A 69 5.61 -3.31 -8.70
C ASN A 69 6.07 -4.07 -9.95
N TYR A 70 7.22 -3.70 -10.52
CA TYR A 70 7.80 -4.41 -11.66
C TYR A 70 8.24 -5.83 -11.27
N ILE A 71 8.91 -5.99 -10.12
CA ILE A 71 9.27 -7.32 -9.60
C ILE A 71 8.02 -8.16 -9.38
N LEU A 72 6.97 -7.57 -8.79
CA LEU A 72 5.70 -8.26 -8.57
C LEU A 72 5.05 -8.68 -9.89
N PHE A 73 5.06 -7.81 -10.90
CA PHE A 73 4.55 -8.14 -12.23
C PHE A 73 5.31 -9.30 -12.87
N VAL A 74 6.65 -9.34 -12.76
CA VAL A 74 7.47 -10.46 -13.26
C VAL A 74 7.10 -11.76 -12.55
N TYR A 75 6.86 -11.72 -11.24
CA TYR A 75 6.42 -12.90 -10.48
C TYR A 75 5.03 -13.37 -10.90
N GLN A 76 4.05 -12.45 -10.95
CA GLN A 76 2.69 -12.73 -11.39
C GLN A 76 2.68 -13.35 -12.79
N ARG A 77 3.50 -12.84 -13.71
CA ARG A 77 3.61 -13.38 -15.07
C ARG A 77 4.01 -14.85 -15.10
N ARG A 78 4.83 -15.32 -14.16
CA ARG A 78 5.16 -16.76 -14.04
C ARG A 78 3.94 -17.56 -13.58
N VAL A 79 3.29 -17.12 -12.50
CA VAL A 79 2.10 -17.78 -11.94
C VAL A 79 0.95 -17.86 -12.95
N PHE A 80 0.70 -16.78 -13.69
CA PHE A 80 -0.33 -16.76 -14.74
C PHE A 80 0.02 -17.66 -15.93
N LYS A 81 1.31 -17.85 -16.23
CA LYS A 81 1.76 -18.79 -17.26
C LYS A 81 1.44 -20.23 -16.84
N ASP A 82 1.67 -20.56 -15.58
CA ASP A 82 1.33 -21.88 -15.02
C ASP A 82 -0.19 -22.13 -15.04
N LEU A 83 -0.99 -21.06 -14.87
CA LEU A 83 -2.45 -21.09 -14.93
C LEU A 83 -3.04 -20.97 -16.36
N ASN A 84 -2.21 -20.95 -17.42
CA ASN A 84 -2.63 -20.79 -18.82
C ASN A 84 -3.47 -19.52 -19.13
N LEU A 85 -3.26 -18.44 -18.37
CA LEU A 85 -4.00 -17.18 -18.54
C LEU A 85 -3.17 -16.13 -19.32
N LYS A 86 -3.81 -15.38 -20.22
CA LYS A 86 -3.18 -14.31 -21.01
C LYS A 86 -3.26 -12.97 -20.28
N ILE A 87 -2.11 -12.37 -19.98
CA ILE A 87 -2.01 -11.01 -19.42
C ILE A 87 -1.98 -9.98 -20.55
N ARG A 88 -2.91 -9.01 -20.55
CA ARG A 88 -2.85 -7.83 -21.43
C ARG A 88 -1.84 -6.83 -20.85
N ILE A 89 -0.82 -6.47 -21.63
CA ILE A 89 0.25 -5.56 -21.18
C ILE A 89 -0.14 -4.13 -21.53
N ASN A 90 -0.43 -3.30 -20.52
CA ASN A 90 -0.62 -1.87 -20.69
C ASN A 90 0.41 -1.10 -19.84
N ARG A 91 1.53 -0.68 -20.45
CA ARG A 91 2.61 0.02 -19.75
C ARG A 91 2.18 1.38 -19.21
N PHE A 92 1.34 2.10 -19.96
CA PHE A 92 0.81 3.39 -19.51
C PHE A 92 -0.12 3.19 -18.31
N GLY A 93 -1.02 2.21 -18.40
CA GLY A 93 -1.88 1.82 -17.28
C GLY A 93 -1.09 1.42 -16.04
N PHE A 94 0.05 0.74 -16.21
CA PHE A 94 0.94 0.39 -15.10
C PHE A 94 1.56 1.61 -14.42
N VAL A 95 2.05 2.59 -15.19
CA VAL A 95 2.61 3.84 -14.62
C VAL A 95 1.54 4.63 -13.87
N VAL A 96 0.36 4.81 -14.48
CA VAL A 96 -0.78 5.48 -13.83
C VAL A 96 -1.19 4.72 -12.57
N PHE A 97 -1.25 3.39 -12.64
CA PHE A 97 -1.54 2.56 -11.48
C PHE A 97 -0.54 2.82 -10.35
N VAL A 98 0.77 2.70 -10.58
CA VAL A 98 1.78 2.87 -9.53
C VAL A 98 1.70 4.27 -8.88
N LEU A 99 1.43 5.32 -9.65
CA LEU A 99 1.36 6.69 -9.15
C LEU A 99 0.07 6.97 -8.35
N PHE A 100 -1.08 6.58 -8.88
CA PHE A 100 -2.37 6.94 -8.30
C PHE A 100 -2.91 5.91 -7.32
N TYR A 101 -2.49 4.65 -7.42
CA TYR A 101 -2.98 3.59 -6.55
C TYR A 101 -2.70 3.89 -5.08
N GLN A 102 -1.47 4.25 -4.75
CA GLN A 102 -1.08 4.52 -3.36
C GLN A 102 -1.77 5.80 -2.82
N LEU A 103 -1.99 6.81 -3.67
CA LEU A 103 -2.71 8.04 -3.33
C LEU A 103 -4.17 7.77 -2.93
N VAL A 104 -4.82 6.81 -3.59
CA VAL A 104 -6.21 6.44 -3.32
C VAL A 104 -6.30 5.42 -2.18
N MET A 105 -5.42 4.43 -2.16
CA MET A 105 -5.46 3.34 -1.18
C MET A 105 -5.20 3.83 0.25
N SER A 106 -4.20 4.70 0.44
CA SER A 106 -3.79 5.18 1.77
C SER A 106 -4.91 5.89 2.56
N PRO A 107 -5.65 6.88 2.01
CA PRO A 107 -6.76 7.51 2.73
C PRO A 107 -7.94 6.56 2.96
N ILE A 108 -8.22 5.65 2.02
CA ILE A 108 -9.28 4.64 2.17
C ILE A 108 -8.93 3.68 3.33
N SER A 109 -7.66 3.26 3.43
CA SER A 109 -7.18 2.44 4.54
C SER A 109 -7.37 3.15 5.88
N ILE A 110 -7.05 4.46 5.97
CA ILE A 110 -7.26 5.26 7.18
C ILE A 110 -8.74 5.32 7.56
N ILE A 111 -9.63 5.58 6.61
CA ILE A 111 -11.08 5.56 6.85
C ILE A 111 -11.50 4.19 7.38
N GLY A 112 -10.99 3.10 6.81
CA GLY A 112 -11.23 1.75 7.29
C GLY A 112 -10.73 1.52 8.72
N TYR A 113 -9.53 2.03 9.07
CA TYR A 113 -9.00 1.95 10.44
C TYR A 113 -9.86 2.75 11.43
N VAL A 114 -10.25 3.97 11.07
CA VAL A 114 -11.11 4.84 11.90
C VAL A 114 -12.48 4.19 12.09
N GLN A 115 -13.12 3.70 11.03
CA GLN A 115 -14.40 2.99 11.12
C GLN A 115 -14.33 1.77 12.05
N GLU A 116 -13.21 1.05 12.03
CA GLU A 116 -13.02 -0.12 12.88
C GLU A 116 -12.69 0.21 14.35
N ILE A 117 -12.00 1.32 14.63
CA ILE A 117 -11.83 1.84 15.99
C ILE A 117 -13.17 2.30 16.58
N PHE A 118 -14.01 2.92 15.75
CA PHE A 118 -15.34 3.39 16.16
C PHE A 118 -16.42 2.29 16.15
N ALA A 119 -16.06 1.03 15.89
CA ALA A 119 -16.94 -0.14 15.93
C ALA A 119 -18.28 0.05 15.20
N LYS A 120 -18.31 0.87 14.14
CA LYS A 120 -19.52 1.04 13.34
C LYS A 120 -19.66 -0.20 12.48
N GLU A 121 -20.69 -1.01 12.76
CA GLU A 121 -21.06 -2.15 11.94
C GLU A 121 -21.11 -1.71 10.48
N ARG A 122 -20.30 -2.36 9.64
CA ARG A 122 -20.34 -2.12 8.21
C ARG A 122 -21.63 -2.72 7.68
N VAL A 123 -22.54 -1.87 7.25
CA VAL A 123 -23.70 -2.26 6.45
C VAL A 123 -23.18 -2.62 5.06
N TRP A 124 -22.70 -3.86 4.91
CA TRP A 124 -22.49 -4.45 3.60
C TRP A 124 -23.88 -4.70 3.01
N LYS A 125 -24.28 -3.87 2.05
CA LYS A 125 -25.45 -4.14 1.20
C LYS A 125 -24.96 -4.55 -0.17
#